data_AF-A0AAD7F7E7-F1
#
_entry.id   AF-A0AAD7F7E7-F1
#
_cell.length_a   1.000
_cell.length_b   1.000
_cell.length_c   1.000
_cell.angle_alpha   90.00
_cell.angle_beta   90.00
_cell.angle_gamma   90.00
#
_symmetry.space_group_name_H-M   'P 1'
#
loop_
_entity.id
_entity.type
_entity.pdbx_description
1 polymer ?
#
loop_
_entity_poly.entity_id
_entity_poly.type
_entity_poly.pdbx_seq_one_letter_code
_entity_poly.pdbx_strand_id
1 'polypeptide(L)'
;PHTDFGNKADGMYLIGELGCFDPNEGGHLILWDYDLIVCFPPGCSILIPSAVVTHSNTPIQDGEEHFSLIQYSAGAPSHWVANRFQTDLSWRAFATAKDLAKQEEERKVCCAGAMKKFSRWKDIKVKNYSGKARLDVWHTGEVEDFSDYTEDKSKEERHPAKKVRLAAP
;
A
#
# COMPACT_ATOMS: atom_id res chain seq x y z
N PRO A 1 9.81 0.04 -11.19
CA PRO A 1 9.12 0.48 -9.95
C PRO A 1 7.71 0.93 -10.31
N HIS A 2 6.71 0.54 -9.53
CA HIS A 2 5.31 0.89 -9.78
C HIS A 2 4.48 0.83 -8.50
N THR A 3 3.25 1.33 -8.59
CA THR A 3 2.17 1.09 -7.62
C THR A 3 1.03 0.41 -8.36
N ASP A 4 0.27 -0.42 -7.66
CA ASP A 4 -0.98 -0.97 -8.19
C ASP A 4 -2.11 0.07 -8.08
N PHE A 5 -2.00 1.17 -8.81
CA PHE A 5 -2.89 2.34 -8.65
C PHE A 5 -4.39 2.01 -8.85
N GLY A 6 -4.71 0.89 -9.52
CA GLY A 6 -6.07 0.41 -9.72
C GLY A 6 -6.67 -0.32 -8.51
N ASN A 7 -5.85 -0.69 -7.53
CA ASN A 7 -6.29 -1.37 -6.31
C ASN A 7 -6.96 -0.37 -5.35
N LYS A 8 -7.79 -0.90 -4.44
CA LYS A 8 -8.40 -0.10 -3.37
C LYS A 8 -7.30 0.39 -2.42
N ALA A 9 -7.22 1.71 -2.22
CA ALA A 9 -6.09 2.33 -1.51
C ALA A 9 -5.96 1.95 -0.01
N ASP A 10 -7.05 1.56 0.65
CA ASP A 10 -7.11 1.16 2.06
C ASP A 10 -6.95 -0.37 2.29
N GLY A 11 -6.56 -1.09 1.23
CA GLY A 11 -6.36 -2.53 1.21
C GLY A 11 -4.93 -2.97 1.51
N MET A 12 -4.81 -4.21 1.98
CA MET A 12 -3.57 -4.97 2.05
C MET A 12 -3.73 -6.17 1.13
N TYR A 13 -2.76 -6.40 0.26
CA TYR A 13 -2.86 -7.38 -0.81
C TYR A 13 -1.77 -8.41 -0.72
N LEU A 14 -2.19 -9.66 -0.94
CA LEU A 14 -1.31 -10.81 -0.82
C LEU A 14 -0.49 -10.92 -2.09
N ILE A 15 0.81 -11.02 -1.90
CA ILE A 15 1.75 -11.51 -2.89
C ILE A 15 2.24 -12.84 -2.35
N GLY A 16 2.00 -13.92 -3.10
CA GLY A 16 2.58 -15.23 -2.87
C GLY A 16 3.67 -15.48 -3.90
N GLU A 17 4.88 -15.79 -3.43
CA GLU A 17 6.02 -16.05 -4.30
C GLU A 17 6.11 -17.53 -4.63
N LEU A 18 6.35 -17.88 -5.89
CA LEU A 18 6.35 -19.25 -6.40
C LEU A 18 7.47 -19.44 -7.44
N GLY A 19 7.76 -20.70 -7.76
CA GLY A 19 8.79 -21.08 -8.74
C GLY A 19 10.01 -21.74 -8.10
N CYS A 20 11.08 -21.81 -8.88
CA CYS A 20 12.35 -22.43 -8.49
C CYS A 20 13.49 -21.46 -8.83
N PHE A 21 13.93 -20.71 -7.82
CA PHE A 21 15.02 -19.75 -7.89
C PHE A 21 15.74 -19.66 -6.53
N ASP A 22 17.00 -19.23 -6.51
CA ASP A 22 17.74 -18.94 -5.29
C ASP A 22 17.40 -17.51 -4.78
N PRO A 23 16.66 -17.39 -3.66
CA PRO A 23 16.25 -16.10 -3.13
C PRO A 23 17.41 -15.30 -2.51
N ASN A 24 18.61 -15.86 -2.40
CA ASN A 24 19.80 -15.09 -2.00
C ASN A 24 20.41 -14.32 -3.19
N GLU A 25 20.20 -14.81 -4.42
CA GLU A 25 20.81 -14.27 -5.64
C GLU A 25 19.83 -13.45 -6.50
N GLY A 26 18.53 -13.47 -6.21
CA GLY A 26 17.53 -12.72 -6.98
C GLY A 26 16.11 -12.80 -6.41
N GLY A 27 15.15 -12.27 -7.17
CA GLY A 27 13.71 -12.33 -6.83
C GLY A 27 13.31 -11.55 -5.57
N HIS A 28 14.12 -10.59 -5.12
CA HIS A 28 13.85 -9.77 -3.93
C HIS A 28 12.73 -8.77 -4.20
N LEU A 29 11.87 -8.57 -3.19
CA LEU A 29 10.87 -7.52 -3.22
C LEU A 29 11.48 -6.21 -2.70
N ILE A 30 11.43 -5.17 -3.53
CA ILE A 30 11.86 -3.81 -3.16
C ILE A 30 10.63 -3.00 -2.79
N LEU A 31 10.61 -2.43 -1.58
CA LEU A 31 9.63 -1.44 -1.12
C LEU A 31 10.31 -0.08 -1.05
N TRP A 32 10.20 0.69 -2.13
CA TRP A 32 10.98 1.91 -2.35
C TRP A 32 10.69 3.00 -1.33
N ASP A 33 9.43 3.17 -0.93
CA ASP A 33 9.02 4.23 0.01
C ASP A 33 9.50 3.96 1.44
N TYR A 34 10.01 2.76 1.71
CA TYR A 34 10.52 2.34 3.01
C TYR A 34 12.03 2.08 3.01
N ASP A 35 12.71 2.33 1.89
CA ASP A 35 14.13 1.98 1.71
C ASP A 35 14.44 0.53 2.12
N LEU A 36 13.52 -0.40 1.81
CA LEU A 36 13.58 -1.78 2.26
C LEU A 36 13.71 -2.74 1.06
N ILE A 37 14.68 -3.65 1.15
CA ILE A 37 14.81 -4.81 0.28
C ILE A 37 14.51 -6.05 1.11
N VAL A 38 13.53 -6.82 0.67
CA VAL A 38 13.07 -8.04 1.34
C VAL A 38 13.51 -9.23 0.49
N CYS A 39 14.38 -10.08 1.04
CA CYS A 39 14.58 -11.42 0.50
C CYS A 39 13.23 -12.14 0.58
N PHE A 40 12.72 -12.57 -0.58
CA PHE A 40 11.36 -13.09 -0.71
C PHE A 40 11.38 -14.49 -1.34
N PRO A 41 11.55 -15.55 -0.52
CA PRO A 41 11.71 -16.91 -1.01
C PRO A 41 10.47 -17.48 -1.71
N PRO A 42 10.63 -18.40 -2.68
CA PRO A 42 9.52 -19.17 -3.18
C PRO A 42 8.82 -19.92 -2.05
N GLY A 43 7.49 -19.94 -2.07
CA GLY A 43 6.62 -20.47 -1.02
C GLY A 43 6.30 -19.49 0.10
N CYS A 44 6.92 -18.30 0.12
CA CYS A 44 6.57 -17.25 1.08
C CYS A 44 5.42 -16.38 0.58
N SER A 45 4.77 -15.69 1.50
CA SER A 45 3.77 -14.68 1.17
C SER A 45 3.92 -13.45 2.03
N ILE A 46 3.53 -12.30 1.48
CA ILE A 46 3.54 -11.01 2.16
C ILE A 46 2.25 -10.25 1.85
N LEU A 47 1.80 -9.46 2.80
CA LEU A 47 0.72 -8.49 2.61
C LEU A 47 1.33 -7.10 2.50
N ILE A 48 1.09 -6.39 1.40
CA ILE A 48 1.53 -5.00 1.23
C ILE A 48 0.37 -4.09 0.80
N PRO A 49 0.40 -2.78 1.12
CA PRO A 49 -0.56 -1.82 0.61
C PRO A 49 -0.14 -1.37 -0.80
N SER A 50 -0.22 -2.30 -1.77
CA SER A 50 0.40 -2.15 -3.09
C SER A 50 -0.12 -0.97 -3.92
N ALA A 51 -1.31 -0.45 -3.60
CA ALA A 51 -1.90 0.73 -4.23
C ALA A 51 -1.16 2.03 -3.90
N VAL A 52 -0.51 2.10 -2.73
CA VAL A 52 0.11 3.32 -2.18
C VAL A 52 1.60 3.18 -1.92
N VAL A 53 2.15 1.95 -1.92
CA VAL A 53 3.58 1.69 -1.78
C VAL A 53 4.21 1.34 -3.13
N THR A 54 5.21 2.13 -3.52
CA THR A 54 6.00 1.90 -4.72
C THR A 54 6.86 0.64 -4.52
N HIS A 55 6.71 -0.34 -5.41
CA HIS A 55 7.38 -1.63 -5.32
C HIS A 55 7.83 -2.19 -6.67
N SER A 56 8.71 -3.19 -6.62
CA SER A 56 9.19 -3.98 -7.76
C SER A 56 9.94 -5.22 -7.28
N ASN A 57 10.20 -6.16 -8.18
CA ASN A 57 11.07 -7.31 -7.89
C ASN A 57 12.44 -7.13 -8.57
N THR A 58 13.49 -7.69 -7.98
CA THR A 58 14.78 -7.87 -8.67
C THR A 58 14.67 -9.04 -9.67
N PRO A 59 15.49 -9.04 -10.74
CA PRO A 59 15.58 -10.22 -11.60
C PRO A 59 16.07 -11.44 -10.83
N ILE A 60 15.74 -12.62 -11.37
CA ILE A 60 16.32 -13.92 -10.99
C ILE A 60 17.49 -14.26 -11.92
N GLN A 61 18.22 -15.33 -11.62
CA GLN A 61 19.36 -15.78 -12.42
C GLN A 61 18.91 -16.49 -13.71
N ASP A 62 19.83 -16.60 -14.67
CA ASP A 62 19.58 -17.30 -15.93
C ASP A 62 19.23 -18.78 -15.69
N GLY A 63 18.13 -19.24 -16.30
CA GLY A 63 17.67 -20.62 -16.17
C GLY A 63 16.79 -20.90 -14.95
N GLU A 64 16.54 -19.90 -14.10
CA GLU A 64 15.57 -19.98 -13.00
C GLU A 64 14.14 -19.65 -13.47
N GLU A 65 13.15 -20.01 -12.65
CA GLU A 65 11.73 -19.72 -12.91
C GLU A 65 11.09 -19.01 -11.72
N HIS A 66 10.38 -17.91 -12.00
CA HIS A 66 9.72 -17.06 -11.02
C HIS A 66 8.25 -16.85 -11.41
N PHE A 67 7.34 -17.09 -10.46
CA PHE A 67 5.90 -16.88 -10.63
C PHE A 67 5.33 -16.24 -9.36
N SER A 68 4.31 -15.41 -9.49
CA SER A 68 3.63 -14.86 -8.32
C SER A 68 2.12 -15.10 -8.37
N LEU A 69 1.53 -15.31 -7.20
CA LEU A 69 0.09 -15.34 -6.98
C LEU A 69 -0.32 -14.05 -6.27
N ILE A 70 -1.11 -13.21 -6.94
CA ILE A 70 -1.57 -11.94 -6.39
C ILE A 70 -3.06 -12.04 -6.04
N GLN A 71 -3.41 -11.75 -4.79
CA GLN A 71 -4.81 -11.56 -4.38
C GLN A 71 -5.05 -10.08 -4.10
N TYR A 72 -5.83 -9.44 -4.97
CA TYR A 72 -6.12 -8.02 -4.89
C TYR A 72 -7.61 -7.72 -5.01
N SER A 73 -7.96 -6.47 -4.69
CA SER A 73 -9.30 -5.93 -4.92
C SER A 73 -9.17 -4.59 -5.63
N ALA A 74 -9.79 -4.47 -6.80
CA ALA A 74 -9.84 -3.22 -7.55
C ALA A 74 -10.62 -2.13 -6.79
N GLY A 75 -10.17 -0.89 -6.89
CA GLY A 75 -10.84 0.27 -6.28
C GLY A 75 -12.11 0.69 -7.02
N ALA A 76 -12.14 0.51 -8.35
CA ALA A 76 -13.23 1.00 -9.20
C ALA A 76 -14.64 0.48 -8.81
N PRO A 77 -14.84 -0.81 -8.48
CA PRO A 77 -16.13 -1.29 -7.98
C PRO A 77 -16.58 -0.61 -6.68
N SER A 78 -15.65 -0.32 -5.76
CA SER A 78 -15.96 0.40 -4.52
C SER A 78 -16.43 1.82 -4.80
N HIS A 79 -15.77 2.52 -5.73
CA HIS A 79 -16.17 3.87 -6.15
C HIS A 79 -17.54 3.86 -6.85
N TRP A 80 -17.79 2.88 -7.73
CA TRP A 80 -19.07 2.74 -8.42
C TRP A 80 -20.25 2.61 -7.44
N VAL A 81 -20.12 1.75 -6.42
CA VAL A 81 -21.15 1.58 -5.38
C VAL A 81 -21.31 2.86 -4.54
N ALA A 82 -20.20 3.49 -4.13
CA ALA A 82 -20.23 4.76 -3.39
C ALA A 82 -20.93 5.88 -4.17
N ASN A 83 -20.74 5.90 -5.48
CA ASN A 83 -21.34 6.86 -6.41
C ASN A 83 -22.75 6.48 -6.88
N ARG A 84 -23.46 5.60 -6.15
CA ARG A 84 -24.83 5.17 -6.49
C ARG A 84 -24.94 4.54 -7.89
N PHE A 85 -23.98 3.68 -8.21
CA PHE A 85 -23.89 2.97 -9.49
C PHE A 85 -23.62 3.90 -10.68
N GLN A 86 -22.69 4.83 -10.50
CA GLN A 86 -22.28 5.79 -11.53
C GLN A 86 -20.76 5.91 -11.57
N THR A 87 -20.24 6.35 -12.72
CA THR A 87 -18.81 6.71 -12.82
C THR A 87 -18.51 7.90 -11.91
N ASP A 88 -17.26 8.03 -11.48
CA ASP A 88 -16.78 9.22 -10.75
C ASP A 88 -17.08 10.50 -11.53
N LEU A 89 -16.92 10.47 -12.86
CA LEU A 89 -17.21 11.61 -13.73
C LEU A 89 -18.69 11.99 -13.69
N SER A 90 -19.59 11.03 -13.87
CA SER A 90 -21.05 11.25 -13.86
C SER A 90 -21.52 11.74 -12.50
N TRP A 91 -21.08 11.10 -11.42
CA TRP A 91 -21.50 11.48 -10.07
C TRP A 91 -21.02 12.88 -9.70
N ARG A 92 -19.75 13.21 -9.98
CA ARG A 92 -19.18 14.54 -9.69
C ARG A 92 -19.85 15.67 -10.48
N ALA A 93 -20.36 15.40 -11.68
CA ALA A 93 -21.06 16.40 -12.48
C ALA A 93 -22.35 16.90 -11.81
N PHE A 94 -22.96 16.09 -10.94
CA PHE A 94 -24.22 16.41 -10.24
C PHE A 94 -24.06 16.52 -8.72
N ALA A 95 -22.88 16.24 -8.16
CA ALA A 95 -22.62 16.30 -6.73
C ALA A 95 -22.70 17.73 -6.20
N THR A 96 -23.40 17.92 -5.09
CA THR A 96 -23.40 19.21 -4.39
C THR A 96 -22.10 19.39 -3.59
N ALA A 97 -21.79 20.63 -3.18
CA ALA A 97 -20.65 20.88 -2.28
C ALA A 97 -20.74 20.06 -0.97
N LYS A 98 -21.96 19.81 -0.49
CA LYS A 98 -22.22 18.97 0.68
C LYS A 98 -21.87 17.50 0.41
N ASP A 99 -22.18 16.99 -0.78
CA ASP A 99 -21.87 15.61 -1.16
C ASP A 99 -20.35 15.39 -1.30
N LEU A 100 -19.65 16.36 -1.91
CA LEU A 100 -18.20 16.32 -2.03
C LEU A 100 -17.51 16.37 -0.65
N ALA A 101 -17.97 17.25 0.24
CA ALA A 101 -17.45 17.33 1.60
C ALA A 101 -17.69 16.02 2.38
N LYS A 102 -18.85 15.41 2.21
CA LYS A 102 -19.18 14.10 2.80
C LYS A 102 -18.27 12.99 2.27
N GLN A 103 -18.04 12.94 0.96
CA GLN A 103 -17.13 11.95 0.35
C GLN A 103 -15.70 12.11 0.87
N GLU A 104 -15.22 13.34 1.01
CA GLU A 104 -13.88 13.61 1.54
C GLU A 104 -13.75 13.17 2.99
N GLU A 105 -14.77 13.42 3.82
CA GLU A 105 -14.78 12.95 5.20
C GLU A 105 -14.79 11.41 5.29
N GLU A 106 -15.61 10.75 4.47
CA GLU A 106 -15.65 9.29 4.36
C GLU A 106 -14.29 8.70 3.93
N ARG A 107 -13.55 9.38 3.04
CA ARG A 107 -12.19 8.98 2.64
C ARG A 107 -11.20 9.09 3.80
N LYS A 108 -11.25 10.17 4.58
CA LYS A 108 -10.40 10.33 5.77
C LYS A 108 -10.66 9.22 6.79
N VAL A 109 -11.94 8.91 7.02
CA VAL A 109 -12.34 7.80 7.91
C VAL A 109 -11.82 6.46 7.38
N CYS A 110 -11.97 6.17 6.08
CA CYS A 110 -11.43 4.96 5.47
C CYS A 110 -9.91 4.87 5.61
N CYS A 111 -9.20 5.96 5.31
CA CYS A 111 -7.74 6.02 5.42
C CYS A 111 -7.28 5.78 6.86
N ALA A 112 -7.87 6.48 7.84
CA ALA A 112 -7.57 6.28 9.26
C ALA A 112 -7.88 4.83 9.71
N GLY A 113 -8.99 4.27 9.24
CA GLY A 113 -9.36 2.87 9.48
C GLY A 113 -8.35 1.88 8.88
N ALA A 114 -7.83 2.16 7.69
CA ALA A 114 -6.77 1.38 7.06
C ALA A 114 -5.51 1.38 7.91
N MET A 115 -5.08 2.57 8.35
CA MET A 115 -3.88 2.74 9.18
C MET A 115 -3.97 2.00 10.52
N LYS A 116 -5.19 1.85 11.08
CA LYS A 116 -5.43 1.08 12.30
C LYS A 116 -5.17 -0.43 12.13
N LYS A 117 -5.17 -0.96 10.89
CA LYS A 117 -4.87 -2.37 10.59
C LYS A 117 -3.38 -2.70 10.74
N PHE A 118 -2.50 -1.69 10.76
CA PHE A 118 -1.06 -1.88 10.87
C PHE A 118 -0.59 -1.89 12.32
N SER A 119 0.29 -2.83 12.65
CA SER A 119 1.07 -2.80 13.89
C SER A 119 2.01 -1.60 13.84
N ARG A 120 2.08 -0.82 14.93
CA ARG A 120 3.10 0.23 15.00
C ARG A 120 4.44 -0.43 15.34
N TRP A 121 5.54 0.16 14.86
CA TRP A 121 6.89 -0.35 15.13
C TRP A 121 7.17 -0.56 16.63
N LYS A 122 6.67 0.35 17.47
CA LYS A 122 6.75 0.24 18.94
C LYS A 122 6.07 -1.02 19.49
N ASP A 123 4.95 -1.45 18.91
CA ASP A 123 4.20 -2.62 19.34
C ASP A 123 4.96 -3.91 18.97
N ILE A 124 5.57 -3.91 17.78
CA ILE A 124 6.42 -5.01 17.30
C ILE A 124 7.65 -5.18 18.20
N LYS A 125 8.30 -4.08 18.61
CA LYS A 125 9.48 -4.11 19.50
C LYS A 125 9.23 -4.82 20.83
N VAL A 126 8.01 -4.68 21.37
CA VAL A 126 7.61 -5.32 22.64
C VAL A 126 6.92 -6.67 22.44
N LYS A 127 7.00 -7.23 21.22
CA LYS A 127 6.36 -8.49 20.83
C LYS A 127 4.84 -8.52 21.01
N ASN A 128 4.19 -7.35 20.96
CA ASN A 128 2.73 -7.25 20.99
C ASN A 128 2.16 -7.34 19.57
N TYR A 129 2.11 -8.55 19.05
CA TYR A 129 1.65 -8.84 17.68
C TYR A 129 0.13 -8.97 17.57
N SER A 130 -0.58 -8.99 18.71
CA SER A 130 -1.95 -9.48 18.77
C SER A 130 -3.00 -8.55 18.18
N GLY A 131 -2.72 -7.24 18.08
CA GLY A 131 -3.72 -6.23 17.69
C GLY A 131 -4.97 -6.18 18.59
N LYS A 132 -5.07 -7.04 19.63
CA LYS A 132 -6.27 -7.26 20.44
C LYS A 132 -6.67 -6.05 21.26
N ALA A 133 -5.73 -5.17 21.59
CA ALA A 133 -6.04 -3.89 22.23
C ALA A 133 -6.89 -2.94 21.35
N ARG A 134 -7.13 -3.26 20.07
CA ARG A 134 -7.90 -2.43 19.12
C ARG A 134 -9.15 -3.08 18.54
N LEU A 135 -9.34 -4.39 18.70
CA LEU A 135 -10.53 -5.07 18.19
C LEU A 135 -11.82 -4.66 18.91
N ASP A 136 -11.70 -4.00 20.06
CA ASP A 136 -12.82 -3.51 20.86
C ASP A 136 -13.47 -2.23 20.26
N VAL A 137 -12.85 -1.66 19.22
CA VAL A 137 -13.17 -0.32 18.67
C VAL A 137 -13.94 -0.38 17.35
N TRP A 138 -14.38 -1.55 16.87
CA TRP A 138 -15.29 -1.63 15.71
C TRP A 138 -16.64 -0.90 15.97
N HIS A 139 -16.92 -0.42 17.18
CA HIS A 139 -18.16 0.25 17.58
C HIS A 139 -18.00 1.67 18.13
N THR A 140 -16.78 2.19 18.30
CA THR A 140 -16.59 3.55 18.84
C THR A 140 -15.62 4.32 17.95
N GLY A 141 -16.15 5.25 17.17
CA GLY A 141 -15.44 6.07 16.20
C GLY A 141 -14.48 7.09 16.83
N GLU A 142 -13.72 6.73 17.86
CA GLU A 142 -12.76 7.63 18.48
C GLU A 142 -11.38 7.46 17.85
N VAL A 143 -10.84 8.60 17.43
CA VAL A 143 -9.53 8.77 16.82
C VAL A 143 -8.64 9.33 17.92
N GLU A 144 -7.83 8.47 18.56
CA GLU A 144 -6.74 8.97 19.39
C GLU A 144 -5.56 9.36 18.49
N ASP A 145 -5.39 10.68 18.42
CA ASP A 145 -4.23 11.51 18.10
C ASP A 145 -3.21 10.97 17.08
N PHE A 146 -3.15 11.65 15.94
CA PHE A 146 -2.17 11.49 14.87
C PHE A 146 -0.97 12.46 15.02
N SER A 147 -0.75 13.05 16.21
CA SER A 147 0.35 13.99 16.48
C SER A 147 1.75 13.48 16.13
N ASP A 148 1.95 12.15 16.09
CA ASP A 148 3.23 11.54 15.68
C ASP A 148 3.48 11.56 14.15
N TYR A 149 2.48 11.94 13.34
CA TYR A 149 2.54 11.96 11.87
C TYR A 149 2.37 13.37 11.28
N THR A 150 2.66 14.44 12.04
CA THR A 150 2.78 15.76 11.42
C THR A 150 3.90 15.72 10.38
N GLU A 151 3.56 15.94 9.11
CA GLU A 151 4.54 16.12 8.04
C GLU A 151 5.58 17.16 8.46
N ASP A 152 6.81 16.70 8.67
CA ASP A 152 7.95 17.60 8.75
C ASP A 152 8.23 18.15 7.35
N LYS A 153 7.63 19.30 7.06
CA LYS A 153 7.79 20.03 5.80
C LYS A 153 9.21 20.58 5.58
N SER A 154 10.14 20.35 6.51
CA SER A 154 11.55 20.78 6.35
C SER A 154 12.36 19.94 5.35
N LYS A 155 11.84 18.79 4.88
CA LYS A 155 12.54 17.91 3.94
C LYS A 155 12.19 18.12 2.46
N GLU A 156 11.55 19.25 2.12
CA GLU A 156 11.15 19.57 0.74
C GLU A 156 12.31 20.04 -0.17
N GLU A 157 13.57 19.85 0.22
CA GLU A 157 14.70 19.90 -0.71
C GLU A 157 14.93 18.54 -1.37
N ARG A 158 14.09 18.24 -2.36
CA ARG A 158 14.29 17.15 -3.32
C ARG A 158 15.65 17.32 -4.00
N HIS A 159 16.54 16.35 -3.81
CA HIS A 159 17.75 16.21 -4.62
C HIS A 159 17.41 16.24 -6.13
N PRO A 160 18.13 17.02 -6.95
CA PRO A 160 17.92 16.99 -8.39
C PRO A 160 18.26 15.59 -8.92
N ALA A 161 17.34 15.01 -9.69
CA ALA A 161 17.50 13.72 -10.33
C ALA A 161 18.85 13.67 -11.07
N LYS A 162 19.80 12.84 -10.58
CA LYS A 162 21.00 12.51 -11.34
C LYS A 162 20.53 11.73 -12.58
N LYS A 163 20.59 12.36 -13.75
CA LYS A 163 20.48 11.69 -15.05
C LYS A 163 21.65 10.70 -15.15
N VAL A 164 21.38 9.43 -14.87
CA VAL A 164 22.30 8.34 -15.24
C VAL A 164 22.08 8.08 -16.73
N ARG A 165 23.05 8.48 -17.57
CA ARG A 165 23.13 8.00 -18.95
C ARG A 165 23.55 6.54 -18.90
N LEU A 166 22.65 5.64 -19.29
CA LEU A 166 23.02 4.28 -19.67
C LEU A 166 23.79 4.36 -20.99
N ALA A 167 25.03 3.89 -20.99
CA ALA A 167 25.75 3.60 -22.23
C ALA A 167 25.11 2.36 -22.85
N ALA A 168 24.66 2.48 -24.10
CA ALA A 168 24.22 1.34 -24.90
C ALA A 168 25.44 0.50 -25.35
N PRO A 169 25.26 -0.80 -25.64
CA PRO A 169 26.32 -1.67 -26.15
C PRO A 169 26.87 -1.21 -27.51
#